data_AF-A0A357N9D3-F1
#
_entry.id   AF-A0A357N9D3-F1
#
_cell.length_a   1.000
_cell.length_b   1.000
_cell.length_c   1.000
_cell.angle_alpha   90.00
_cell.angle_beta   90.00
_cell.angle_gamma   90.00
#
_symmetry.space_group_name_H-M   'P 1'
#
loop_
_entity.id
_entity.type
_entity.pdbx_description
1 polymer ?
#
loop_
_entity_poly.entity_id
_entity_poly.type
_entity_poly.pdbx_seq_one_letter_code
_entity_poly.pdbx_strand_id
1 'polypeptide(L)'
;LASVLVGADAVKNEITAHAVAALHLVPEVHTVLEIGGQDSKIIILRDGIVTDFAMNTVCAAGTGAFLDQQAARLNIPIEEFGEHALQSSTPVRIAGRCAVFAESDMIHKQQTGHSIPDIINGLCEALVRNYLNNVARGKDVGAPIVFQGGVAANTGIRRAFERALETEVVVPRHHGVMGAIGAALLAREETVRTGRTFFRGFSAGDLRYRPRSFECQGCENLCEVVEINIEGDVAARWGDRCGKWNIDFKEKLKNSCLI
;
A
#
# COMPACT_ATOMS: atom_id res chain seq x y z
N LEU A 1 11.67 4.73 -13.98
CA LEU A 1 11.57 6.18 -14.26
C LEU A 1 11.77 7.02 -12.99
N ALA A 2 10.84 7.04 -12.03
CA ALA A 2 10.93 7.93 -10.86
C ALA A 2 12.28 7.84 -10.12
N SER A 3 12.78 6.62 -9.90
CA SER A 3 14.10 6.38 -9.29
C SER A 3 15.25 7.08 -10.02
N VAL A 4 15.23 7.06 -11.35
CA VAL A 4 16.24 7.72 -12.19
C VAL A 4 16.14 9.23 -12.07
N LEU A 5 14.94 9.79 -11.95
CA LEU A 5 14.72 11.25 -11.88
C LEU A 5 15.16 11.83 -10.53
N VAL A 6 14.79 11.17 -9.43
CA VAL A 6 15.14 11.66 -8.08
C VAL A 6 16.53 11.22 -7.62
N GLY A 7 17.14 10.24 -8.31
CA GLY A 7 18.38 9.63 -7.86
C GLY A 7 18.18 8.71 -6.65
N ALA A 8 17.17 7.85 -6.69
CA ALA A 8 16.79 7.03 -5.54
C ALA A 8 17.90 6.05 -5.13
N ASP A 9 18.25 6.07 -3.84
CA ASP A 9 19.22 5.14 -3.26
C ASP A 9 18.70 3.70 -3.26
N ALA A 10 17.43 3.50 -2.91
CA ALA A 10 16.78 2.20 -2.91
C ALA A 10 15.51 2.22 -3.76
N VAL A 11 15.27 1.13 -4.50
CA VAL A 11 14.01 0.86 -5.20
C VAL A 11 13.50 -0.48 -4.71
N LYS A 12 12.44 -0.46 -3.91
CA LYS A 12 11.83 -1.64 -3.31
C LYS A 12 10.32 -1.56 -3.55
N ASN A 13 9.68 -2.72 -3.62
CA ASN A 13 8.23 -2.77 -3.71
C ASN A 13 7.59 -2.34 -2.37
N GLU A 14 6.32 -2.00 -2.43
CA GLU A 14 5.55 -1.57 -1.26
C GLU A 14 5.42 -2.66 -0.18
N ILE A 15 5.41 -3.95 -0.57
CA ILE A 15 5.34 -5.07 0.38
C ILE A 15 6.54 -5.04 1.31
N THR A 16 7.74 -4.92 0.75
CA THR A 16 8.97 -4.79 1.54
C THR A 16 8.96 -3.53 2.40
N ALA A 17 8.53 -2.39 1.84
CA ALA A 17 8.50 -1.14 2.61
C ALA A 17 7.55 -1.25 3.82
N HIS A 18 6.32 -1.71 3.62
CA HIS A 18 5.35 -1.92 4.68
C HIS A 18 5.84 -2.95 5.74
N ALA A 19 6.44 -4.05 5.31
CA ALA A 19 7.02 -5.05 6.21
C ALA A 19 8.15 -4.47 7.07
N VAL A 20 9.08 -3.72 6.47
CA VAL A 20 10.20 -3.07 7.18
C VAL A 20 9.68 -2.06 8.20
N ALA A 21 8.68 -1.27 7.84
CA ALA A 21 8.07 -0.33 8.77
C ALA A 21 7.40 -1.04 9.96
N ALA A 22 6.67 -2.12 9.70
CA ALA A 22 6.03 -2.92 10.74
C ALA A 22 7.07 -3.57 11.67
N LEU A 23 8.12 -4.18 11.13
CA LEU A 23 9.23 -4.78 11.90
C LEU A 23 9.98 -3.75 12.75
N HIS A 24 10.16 -2.53 12.23
CA HIS A 24 10.81 -1.47 12.99
C HIS A 24 10.03 -1.07 14.25
N LEU A 25 8.70 -1.16 14.21
CA LEU A 25 7.82 -0.82 15.33
C LEU A 25 7.51 -2.00 16.24
N VAL A 26 7.30 -3.18 15.65
CA VAL A 26 6.97 -4.43 16.32
C VAL A 26 7.93 -5.50 15.79
N PRO A 27 9.11 -5.70 16.42
CA PRO A 27 10.15 -6.60 15.92
C PRO A 27 9.69 -8.04 15.70
N GLU A 28 8.72 -8.50 16.48
CA GLU A 28 8.16 -9.85 16.38
C GLU A 28 6.88 -9.92 15.53
N VAL A 29 6.56 -8.88 14.74
CA VAL A 29 5.33 -8.87 13.92
C VAL A 29 5.25 -10.10 13.04
N HIS A 30 4.11 -10.77 13.11
CA HIS A 30 3.82 -11.98 12.37
C HIS A 30 2.93 -11.68 11.17
N THR A 31 1.90 -10.85 11.36
CA THR A 31 0.97 -10.49 10.29
C THR A 31 0.82 -8.98 10.19
N VAL A 32 0.91 -8.50 8.97
CA VAL A 32 0.61 -7.12 8.62
C VAL A 32 -0.66 -7.10 7.78
N LEU A 33 -1.69 -6.46 8.32
CA LEU A 33 -2.91 -6.10 7.62
C LEU A 33 -2.75 -4.66 7.11
N GLU A 34 -2.91 -4.44 5.81
CA GLU A 34 -2.85 -3.10 5.23
C GLU A 34 -4.11 -2.86 4.40
N ILE A 35 -4.83 -1.77 4.67
CA ILE A 35 -5.97 -1.36 3.86
C ILE A 35 -5.81 0.13 3.54
N GLY A 36 -5.52 0.38 2.26
CA GLY A 36 -5.41 1.71 1.69
C GLY A 36 -6.73 2.21 1.12
N GLY A 37 -6.67 3.29 0.34
CA GLY A 37 -7.85 3.84 -0.34
C GLY A 37 -8.34 2.97 -1.49
N GLN A 38 -7.43 2.37 -2.26
CA GLN A 38 -7.74 1.69 -3.52
C GLN A 38 -7.44 0.19 -3.53
N ASP A 39 -6.61 -0.27 -2.60
CA ASP A 39 -6.22 -1.67 -2.51
C ASP A 39 -6.06 -2.07 -1.04
N SER A 40 -5.84 -3.37 -0.84
CA SER A 40 -5.62 -3.96 0.46
C SER A 40 -4.62 -5.11 0.35
N LYS A 41 -3.79 -5.30 1.37
CA LYS A 41 -2.68 -6.25 1.36
C LYS A 41 -2.60 -6.99 2.67
N ILE A 42 -2.17 -8.24 2.62
CA ILE A 42 -1.72 -9.00 3.79
C ILE A 42 -0.28 -9.42 3.58
N ILE A 43 0.54 -9.33 4.62
CA ILE A 43 1.93 -9.76 4.61
C ILE A 43 2.16 -10.66 5.82
N ILE A 44 2.70 -11.86 5.57
CA ILE A 44 3.07 -12.84 6.59
C ILE A 44 4.57 -12.84 6.75
N LEU A 45 5.02 -12.77 8.01
CA LEU A 45 6.42 -12.74 8.38
C LEU A 45 6.77 -13.94 9.28
N ARG A 46 7.99 -14.44 9.10
CA ARG A 46 8.64 -15.46 9.94
C ARG A 46 10.06 -15.01 10.18
N ASP A 47 10.48 -14.90 11.44
CA ASP A 47 11.84 -14.50 11.83
C ASP A 47 12.29 -13.19 11.13
N GLY A 48 11.37 -12.23 11.00
CA GLY A 48 11.63 -10.94 10.34
C GLY A 48 11.68 -10.98 8.81
N ILE A 49 11.36 -12.11 8.18
CA ILE A 49 11.39 -12.31 6.74
C ILE A 49 9.97 -12.45 6.20
N VAL A 50 9.65 -11.77 5.11
CA VAL A 50 8.37 -11.93 4.40
C VAL A 50 8.33 -13.32 3.76
N THR A 51 7.43 -14.19 4.22
CA THR A 51 7.28 -15.55 3.71
C THR A 51 6.08 -15.71 2.78
N ASP A 52 5.06 -14.87 2.94
CA ASP A 52 3.90 -14.87 2.05
C ASP A 52 3.24 -13.49 2.04
N PHE A 53 2.55 -13.17 0.95
CA PHE A 53 1.73 -11.97 0.84
C PHE A 53 0.58 -12.18 -0.15
N ALA A 54 -0.43 -11.33 -0.06
CA ALA A 54 -1.45 -11.19 -1.10
C ALA A 54 -1.95 -9.75 -1.15
N MET A 55 -2.46 -9.36 -2.32
CA MET A 55 -3.04 -8.04 -2.55
C MET A 55 -4.35 -8.16 -3.32
N ASN A 56 -5.30 -7.27 -3.03
CA ASN A 56 -6.50 -7.07 -3.83
C ASN A 56 -6.49 -5.65 -4.38
N THR A 57 -6.38 -5.53 -5.71
CA THR A 57 -6.34 -4.27 -6.46
C THR A 57 -7.56 -4.07 -7.36
N VAL A 58 -8.43 -5.08 -7.49
CA VAL A 58 -9.53 -5.08 -8.47
C VAL A 58 -10.87 -4.75 -7.81
N CYS A 59 -11.08 -5.21 -6.57
CA CYS A 59 -12.36 -5.06 -5.90
C CYS A 59 -12.33 -3.90 -4.90
N ALA A 60 -13.18 -2.89 -5.12
CA ALA A 60 -13.40 -1.79 -4.19
C ALA A 60 -14.03 -2.25 -2.85
N ALA A 61 -14.70 -3.40 -2.84
CA ALA A 61 -15.23 -3.98 -1.61
C ALA A 61 -14.06 -4.41 -0.72
N GLY A 62 -13.80 -3.64 0.34
CA GLY A 62 -12.70 -3.87 1.27
C GLY A 62 -11.61 -2.78 1.25
N THR A 63 -11.85 -1.64 0.61
CA THR A 63 -10.90 -0.51 0.58
C THR A 63 -11.49 0.75 1.23
N GLY A 64 -10.64 1.73 1.51
CA GLY A 64 -11.05 3.03 2.08
C GLY A 64 -12.03 3.81 1.20
N ALA A 65 -11.85 3.80 -0.13
CA ALA A 65 -12.73 4.52 -1.04
C ALA A 65 -14.21 4.05 -0.94
N PHE A 66 -14.43 2.77 -0.62
CA PHE A 66 -15.79 2.29 -0.40
C PHE A 66 -16.38 2.81 0.92
N LEU A 67 -15.58 2.90 1.99
CA LEU A 67 -16.00 3.53 3.24
C LEU A 67 -16.31 5.01 3.04
N ASP A 68 -15.48 5.74 2.28
CA ASP A 68 -15.71 7.15 1.94
C ASP A 68 -17.07 7.35 1.25
N GLN A 69 -17.39 6.49 0.27
CA GLN A 69 -18.67 6.51 -0.42
C GLN A 69 -19.85 6.27 0.54
N GLN A 70 -19.72 5.31 1.47
CA GLN A 70 -20.79 5.02 2.43
C GLN A 70 -20.94 6.12 3.48
N ALA A 71 -19.83 6.71 3.95
CA ALA A 71 -19.82 7.84 4.86
C ALA A 71 -20.53 9.06 4.24
N ALA A 72 -20.17 9.42 3.02
CA ALA A 72 -20.82 10.50 2.27
C ALA A 72 -22.32 10.26 2.07
N ARG A 73 -22.73 9.03 1.74
CA ARG A 73 -24.14 8.67 1.55
C ARG A 73 -24.96 8.76 2.84
N LEU A 74 -24.35 8.45 3.98
CA LEU A 74 -24.98 8.59 5.29
C LEU A 74 -24.85 10.00 5.88
N ASN A 75 -24.19 10.92 5.16
CA ASN A 75 -23.87 12.28 5.61
C ASN A 75 -23.11 12.28 6.95
N ILE A 76 -22.13 11.39 7.08
CA ILE A 76 -21.26 11.24 8.24
C ILE A 76 -19.81 11.52 7.80
N PRO A 77 -19.03 12.34 8.52
CA PRO A 77 -17.60 12.48 8.26
C PRO A 77 -16.88 11.13 8.36
N ILE A 78 -15.97 10.82 7.42
CA ILE A 78 -15.29 9.51 7.42
C ILE A 78 -14.50 9.28 8.71
N GLU A 79 -13.99 10.35 9.31
CA GLU A 79 -13.27 10.36 10.58
C GLU A 79 -14.14 9.90 11.76
N GLU A 80 -15.45 10.13 11.70
CA GLU A 80 -16.42 9.75 12.75
C GLU A 80 -17.06 8.39 12.50
N PHE A 81 -16.90 7.84 11.28
CA PHE A 81 -17.57 6.61 10.84
C PHE A 81 -17.25 5.41 11.74
N GLY A 82 -16.00 5.29 12.18
CA GLY A 82 -15.58 4.23 13.11
C GLY A 82 -16.27 4.33 14.47
N GLU A 83 -16.39 5.53 15.02
CA GLU A 83 -17.02 5.76 16.33
C GLU A 83 -18.52 5.46 16.31
N HIS A 84 -19.20 5.80 15.21
CA HIS A 84 -20.58 5.38 15.02
C HIS A 84 -20.74 3.85 15.03
N ALA A 85 -19.78 3.10 14.46
CA ALA A 85 -19.80 1.64 14.48
C ALA A 85 -19.74 1.08 15.91
N LEU A 86 -19.07 1.77 16.83
CA LEU A 86 -18.91 1.34 18.21
C LEU A 86 -20.15 1.59 19.08
N GLN A 87 -21.06 2.46 18.64
CA GLN A 87 -22.33 2.75 19.32
C GLN A 87 -23.41 1.71 19.02
N SER A 88 -23.12 0.71 18.17
CA SER A 88 -24.05 -0.36 17.84
C SER A 88 -24.44 -1.16 19.09
N SER A 89 -25.75 -1.31 19.30
CA SER A 89 -26.33 -2.12 20.36
C SER A 89 -26.92 -3.43 19.84
N THR A 90 -27.30 -3.46 18.56
CA THR A 90 -27.96 -4.60 17.93
C THR A 90 -27.30 -4.86 16.56
N PRO A 91 -26.18 -5.58 16.52
CA PRO A 91 -25.42 -5.79 15.28
C PRO A 91 -26.29 -6.33 14.15
N VAL A 92 -26.18 -5.72 12.98
CA VAL A 92 -26.90 -6.14 11.77
C VAL A 92 -25.94 -6.82 10.82
N ARG A 93 -26.37 -7.92 10.20
CA ARG A 93 -25.57 -8.55 9.16
C ARG A 93 -25.73 -7.80 7.84
N ILE A 94 -24.61 -7.33 7.28
CA ILE A 94 -24.52 -6.76 5.93
C ILE A 94 -23.84 -7.75 4.96
N ALA A 95 -24.37 -7.84 3.75
CA ALA A 95 -23.80 -8.59 2.64
C ALA A 95 -22.53 -7.89 2.09
N GLY A 96 -21.34 -8.33 2.50
CA GLY A 96 -20.07 -7.65 2.19
C GLY A 96 -19.26 -8.18 1.00
N ARG A 97 -19.81 -9.03 0.12
CA ARG A 97 -18.99 -9.63 -0.96
C ARG A 97 -18.63 -8.63 -2.07
N CYS A 98 -19.56 -7.75 -2.42
CA CYS A 98 -19.43 -6.73 -3.46
C CYS A 98 -19.93 -5.39 -2.91
N ALA A 99 -19.28 -4.29 -3.27
CA ALA A 99 -19.65 -2.93 -2.85
C ALA A 99 -21.12 -2.61 -3.18
N VAL A 100 -21.56 -2.96 -4.39
CA VAL A 100 -22.94 -2.73 -4.87
C VAL A 100 -23.97 -3.48 -4.01
N PHE A 101 -23.69 -4.72 -3.63
CA PHE A 101 -24.60 -5.50 -2.78
C PHE A 101 -24.57 -5.04 -1.33
N ALA A 102 -23.40 -4.66 -0.81
CA ALA A 102 -23.27 -4.10 0.52
C ALA A 102 -24.07 -2.79 0.63
N GLU A 103 -23.95 -1.91 -0.35
CA GLU A 103 -24.74 -0.68 -0.43
C GLU A 103 -26.24 -0.95 -0.47
N SER A 104 -26.67 -1.85 -1.36
CA SER A 104 -28.09 -2.21 -1.52
C SER A 104 -28.67 -2.78 -0.22
N ASP A 105 -27.92 -3.64 0.47
CA ASP A 105 -28.33 -4.21 1.75
C ASP A 105 -28.37 -3.14 2.85
N MET A 106 -27.40 -2.23 2.91
CA MET A 106 -27.44 -1.09 3.84
C MET A 106 -28.68 -0.22 3.64
N ILE A 107 -29.06 0.07 2.40
CA ILE A 107 -30.29 0.83 2.08
C ILE A 107 -31.52 0.06 2.59
N HIS A 108 -31.59 -1.24 2.32
CA HIS A 108 -32.68 -2.07 2.80
C HIS A 108 -32.77 -2.06 4.33
N LYS A 109 -31.65 -2.19 5.04
CA LYS A 109 -31.62 -2.14 6.52
C LYS A 109 -32.08 -0.80 7.08
N GLN A 110 -31.76 0.30 6.40
CA GLN A 110 -32.28 1.63 6.72
C GLN A 110 -33.81 1.67 6.57
N GLN A 111 -34.34 1.15 5.47
CA GLN A 111 -35.79 1.12 5.19
C GLN A 111 -36.57 0.25 6.17
N THR A 112 -35.94 -0.81 6.70
CA THR A 112 -36.55 -1.67 7.73
C THR A 112 -36.33 -1.16 9.16
N GLY A 113 -35.78 0.04 9.33
CA GLY A 113 -35.71 0.73 10.63
C GLY A 113 -34.52 0.37 11.51
N HIS A 114 -33.46 -0.25 10.97
CA HIS A 114 -32.23 -0.44 11.73
C HIS A 114 -31.52 0.89 11.98
N SER A 115 -30.89 1.02 13.15
CA SER A 115 -30.15 2.23 13.50
C SER A 115 -28.89 2.39 12.63
N ILE A 116 -28.46 3.62 12.42
CA ILE A 116 -27.24 3.92 11.65
C ILE A 116 -26.00 3.27 12.29
N PRO A 117 -25.77 3.35 13.62
CA PRO A 117 -24.70 2.61 14.30
C PRO A 117 -24.69 1.11 13.98
N ASP A 118 -25.85 0.45 14.02
CA ASP A 118 -25.95 -0.99 13.77
C ASP A 118 -25.62 -1.36 12.31
N ILE A 119 -26.04 -0.53 11.36
CA ILE A 119 -25.73 -0.70 9.94
C ILE A 119 -24.24 -0.51 9.68
N ILE A 120 -23.63 0.53 10.26
CA ILE A 120 -22.20 0.82 10.12
C ILE A 120 -21.36 -0.28 10.74
N ASN A 121 -21.72 -0.75 11.94
CA ASN A 121 -21.06 -1.90 12.57
C ASN A 121 -21.13 -3.14 11.67
N GLY A 122 -22.32 -3.42 11.14
CA GLY A 122 -22.54 -4.51 10.19
C GLY A 122 -21.67 -4.41 8.95
N LEU A 123 -21.47 -3.20 8.43
CA LEU A 123 -20.59 -2.93 7.30
C LEU A 123 -19.13 -3.22 7.65
N CYS A 124 -18.63 -2.75 8.80
CA CYS A 124 -17.26 -3.01 9.25
C CYS A 124 -16.99 -4.51 9.36
N GLU A 125 -17.88 -5.25 10.01
CA GLU A 125 -17.83 -6.72 10.14
C GLU A 125 -17.87 -7.41 8.77
N ALA A 126 -18.64 -6.86 7.82
CA ALA A 126 -18.75 -7.39 6.46
C ALA A 126 -17.48 -7.18 5.63
N LEU A 127 -16.81 -6.04 5.78
CA LEU A 127 -15.55 -5.74 5.09
C LEU A 127 -14.39 -6.56 5.64
N VAL A 128 -14.27 -6.69 6.97
CA VAL A 128 -13.27 -7.56 7.60
C VAL A 128 -13.48 -9.02 7.17
N ARG A 129 -14.72 -9.51 7.21
CA ARG A 129 -15.04 -10.86 6.74
C ARG A 129 -14.72 -11.04 5.26
N ASN A 130 -14.92 -10.04 4.41
CA ASN A 130 -14.51 -10.10 3.01
C ASN A 130 -12.99 -10.22 2.88
N TYR A 131 -12.27 -9.31 3.55
CA TYR A 131 -10.82 -9.26 3.54
C TYR A 131 -10.23 -10.62 3.96
N LEU A 132 -10.70 -11.21 5.06
CA LEU A 132 -10.20 -12.50 5.54
C LEU A 132 -10.51 -13.66 4.57
N ASN A 133 -11.69 -13.65 3.93
CA ASN A 133 -12.10 -14.73 3.03
C ASN A 133 -11.47 -14.67 1.63
N ASN A 134 -10.91 -13.52 1.25
CA ASN A 134 -10.37 -13.27 -0.09
C ASN A 134 -8.87 -12.98 -0.06
N VAL A 135 -8.46 -11.95 0.69
CA VAL A 135 -7.07 -11.49 0.75
C VAL A 135 -6.25 -12.39 1.67
N ALA A 136 -6.78 -12.70 2.87
CA ALA A 136 -6.10 -13.57 3.83
C ALA A 136 -6.35 -15.08 3.59
N ARG A 137 -7.05 -15.44 2.50
CA ARG A 137 -7.43 -16.83 2.24
C ARG A 137 -6.19 -17.71 2.10
N GLY A 138 -6.13 -18.75 2.93
CA GLY A 138 -5.03 -19.72 2.93
C GLY A 138 -3.71 -19.15 3.47
N LYS A 139 -3.72 -17.94 4.04
CA LYS A 139 -2.57 -17.35 4.70
C LYS A 139 -2.52 -17.79 6.15
N ASP A 140 -1.30 -17.98 6.65
CA ASP A 140 -1.04 -18.27 8.06
C ASP A 140 -1.10 -16.95 8.84
N VAL A 141 -2.29 -16.59 9.32
CA VAL A 141 -2.53 -15.35 10.07
C VAL A 141 -2.26 -15.61 11.55
N GLY A 142 -1.38 -14.81 12.16
CA GLY A 142 -1.00 -14.99 13.56
C GLY A 142 -0.51 -13.69 14.20
N ALA A 143 -0.56 -13.67 15.53
CA ALA A 143 -0.11 -12.54 16.33
C ALA A 143 1.41 -12.57 16.54
N PRO A 144 2.06 -11.41 16.77
CA PRO A 144 1.51 -10.05 16.80
C PRO A 144 1.01 -9.56 15.43
N ILE A 145 -0.15 -8.90 15.42
CA ILE A 145 -0.77 -8.36 14.20
C ILE A 145 -0.65 -6.84 14.19
N VAL A 146 -0.13 -6.29 13.09
CA VAL A 146 -0.09 -4.85 12.83
C VAL A 146 -1.13 -4.50 11.76
N PHE A 147 -2.02 -3.56 12.06
CA PHE A 147 -2.96 -2.99 11.09
C PHE A 147 -2.58 -1.56 10.72
N GLN A 148 -2.39 -1.33 9.43
CA GLN A 148 -1.90 -0.08 8.86
C GLN A 148 -2.66 0.30 7.58
N GLY A 149 -2.30 1.44 6.99
CA GLY A 149 -3.04 2.07 5.90
C GLY A 149 -4.00 3.14 6.41
N GLY A 150 -4.70 3.78 5.48
CA GLY A 150 -5.65 4.85 5.83
C GLY A 150 -6.83 4.33 6.66
N VAL A 151 -7.34 3.15 6.32
CA VAL A 151 -8.50 2.55 7.00
C VAL A 151 -8.19 2.11 8.43
N ALA A 152 -6.92 1.99 8.81
CA ALA A 152 -6.53 1.70 10.19
C ALA A 152 -6.92 2.81 11.18
N ALA A 153 -7.25 4.03 10.71
CA ALA A 153 -7.87 5.07 11.54
C ALA A 153 -9.30 4.70 11.99
N ASN A 154 -9.99 3.84 11.25
CA ASN A 154 -11.37 3.49 11.53
C ASN A 154 -11.45 2.47 12.68
N THR A 155 -11.84 2.95 13.86
CA THR A 155 -11.94 2.17 15.09
C THR A 155 -12.96 1.02 14.98
N GLY A 156 -14.01 1.18 14.18
CA GLY A 156 -14.98 0.13 13.84
C GLY A 156 -14.35 -1.04 13.07
N ILE A 157 -13.53 -0.76 12.06
CA ILE A 157 -12.81 -1.78 11.29
C ILE A 157 -11.77 -2.48 12.17
N ARG A 158 -11.01 -1.71 12.97
CA ARG A 158 -10.09 -2.29 13.95
C ARG A 158 -10.82 -3.27 14.87
N ARG A 159 -11.94 -2.85 15.46
CA ARG A 159 -12.70 -3.69 16.38
C ARG A 159 -13.27 -4.93 15.70
N ALA A 160 -13.70 -4.82 14.45
CA ALA A 160 -14.16 -5.95 13.65
C ALA A 160 -13.01 -6.95 13.37
N PHE A 161 -11.79 -6.49 13.09
CA PHE A 161 -10.62 -7.37 12.98
C PHE A 161 -10.31 -8.07 14.29
N GLU A 162 -10.27 -7.35 15.41
CA GLU A 162 -9.99 -7.92 16.73
C GLU A 162 -11.01 -9.02 17.11
N ARG A 163 -12.29 -8.80 16.79
CA ARG A 163 -13.34 -9.80 16.99
C ARG A 163 -13.17 -11.02 16.09
N ALA A 164 -12.93 -10.80 14.79
CA ALA A 164 -12.84 -11.87 13.82
C ALA A 164 -11.58 -12.75 13.99
N LEU A 165 -10.50 -12.16 14.51
CA LEU A 165 -9.22 -12.83 14.74
C LEU A 165 -9.02 -13.26 16.20
N GLU A 166 -9.95 -12.92 17.09
CA GLU A 166 -9.91 -13.21 18.53
C GLU A 166 -8.59 -12.78 19.19
N THR A 167 -8.01 -11.68 18.70
CA THR A 167 -6.71 -11.17 19.16
C THR A 167 -6.63 -9.66 19.01
N GLU A 168 -5.76 -9.02 19.77
CA GLU A 168 -5.53 -7.59 19.64
C GLU A 168 -4.77 -7.27 18.34
N VAL A 169 -5.11 -6.13 17.77
CA VAL A 169 -4.48 -5.62 16.56
C VAL A 169 -3.81 -4.30 16.87
N VAL A 170 -2.50 -4.24 16.65
CA VAL A 170 -1.68 -3.05 16.89
C VAL A 170 -1.87 -2.08 15.73
N VAL A 171 -2.36 -0.87 16.01
CA VAL A 171 -2.41 0.23 15.04
C VAL A 171 -1.27 1.21 15.32
N PRO A 172 -0.26 1.33 14.45
CA PRO A 172 0.83 2.29 14.63
C PRO A 172 0.34 3.74 14.66
N ARG A 173 1.02 4.61 15.43
CA ARG A 173 0.74 6.05 15.45
C ARG A 173 0.72 6.69 14.05
N HIS A 174 1.57 6.21 13.16
CA HIS A 174 1.73 6.71 11.79
C HIS A 174 1.19 5.72 10.75
N HIS A 175 0.13 4.98 11.09
CA HIS A 175 -0.47 3.92 10.27
C HIS A 175 -0.71 4.33 8.79
N GLY A 176 -1.08 5.59 8.52
CA GLY A 176 -1.36 6.09 7.18
C GLY A 176 -0.14 6.34 6.28
N VAL A 177 1.08 6.32 6.83
CA VAL A 177 2.34 6.62 6.10
C VAL A 177 3.42 5.56 6.27
N MET A 178 3.03 4.35 6.70
CA MET A 178 3.97 3.28 7.00
C MET A 178 4.82 2.85 5.81
N GLY A 179 4.27 2.83 4.59
CA GLY A 179 5.06 2.56 3.38
C GLY A 179 6.18 3.57 3.17
N ALA A 180 5.93 4.86 3.48
CA ALA A 180 6.95 5.91 3.41
C ALA A 180 8.01 5.75 4.50
N ILE A 181 7.61 5.39 5.72
CA ILE A 181 8.55 5.07 6.82
C ILE A 181 9.48 3.92 6.40
N GLY A 182 8.92 2.84 5.86
CA GLY A 182 9.67 1.70 5.36
C GLY A 182 10.66 2.06 4.25
N ALA A 183 10.20 2.84 3.28
CA ALA A 183 11.06 3.34 2.20
C ALA A 183 12.22 4.20 2.74
N ALA A 184 11.95 5.06 3.73
CA ALA A 184 12.99 5.89 4.35
C ALA A 184 14.01 5.04 5.14
N LEU A 185 13.56 4.00 5.85
CA LEU A 185 14.44 3.06 6.55
C LEU A 185 15.35 2.31 5.57
N LEU A 186 14.79 1.81 4.47
CA LEU A 186 15.52 1.11 3.40
C LEU A 186 16.53 2.02 2.70
N ALA A 187 16.15 3.26 2.41
CA ALA A 187 17.07 4.25 1.83
C ALA A 187 18.22 4.56 2.80
N ARG A 188 17.93 4.77 4.09
CA ARG A 188 18.95 5.00 5.12
C ARG A 188 19.93 3.84 5.22
N GLU A 189 19.43 2.60 5.23
CA GLU A 189 20.28 1.40 5.26
C GLU A 189 21.23 1.36 4.05
N GLU A 190 20.72 1.63 2.85
CA GLU A 190 21.52 1.66 1.63
C GLU A 190 22.56 2.79 1.63
N THR A 191 22.20 3.97 2.13
CA THR A 191 23.15 5.09 2.29
C THR A 191 24.25 4.73 3.29
N VAL A 192 23.93 4.11 4.43
CA VAL A 192 24.92 3.65 5.42
C VAL A 192 25.85 2.61 4.79
N ARG A 193 25.30 1.66 4.03
CA ARG A 193 26.05 0.59 3.37
C ARG A 193 27.01 1.12 2.29
N THR A 194 26.60 2.13 1.54
CA THR A 194 27.38 2.68 0.41
C THR A 194 28.23 3.89 0.78
N GLY A 195 27.98 4.52 1.93
CA GLY A 195 28.65 5.73 2.40
C GLY A 195 28.27 7.00 1.64
N ARG A 196 27.27 6.95 0.74
CA ARG A 196 26.84 8.09 -0.08
C ARG A 196 25.37 7.97 -0.47
N THR A 197 24.78 9.08 -0.89
CA THR A 197 23.44 9.13 -1.49
C THR A 197 23.55 9.60 -2.95
N PHE A 198 22.69 9.08 -3.80
CA PHE A 198 22.48 9.57 -5.17
C PHE A 198 21.29 10.53 -5.26
N PHE A 199 20.60 10.80 -4.13
CA PHE A 199 19.45 11.67 -4.09
C PHE A 199 19.84 13.08 -4.54
N ARG A 200 19.18 13.58 -5.58
CA ARG A 200 19.52 14.87 -6.19
C ARG A 200 18.99 16.09 -5.42
N GLY A 201 18.37 15.88 -4.26
CA GLY A 201 17.70 16.93 -3.50
C GLY A 201 16.29 17.23 -4.00
N PHE A 202 15.58 18.11 -3.29
CA PHE A 202 14.20 18.47 -3.61
C PHE A 202 14.06 19.29 -4.90
N SER A 203 15.13 19.93 -5.35
CA SER A 203 15.21 20.61 -6.65
C SER A 203 15.21 19.63 -7.83
N ALA A 204 15.21 18.31 -7.59
CA ALA A 204 15.05 17.32 -8.64
C ALA A 204 13.74 17.51 -9.43
N GLY A 205 12.71 18.13 -8.86
CA GLY A 205 11.49 18.50 -9.57
C GLY A 205 11.68 19.60 -10.63
N ASP A 206 12.71 20.43 -10.48
CA ASP A 206 13.00 21.58 -11.35
C ASP A 206 13.94 21.24 -12.52
N LEU A 207 14.57 20.06 -12.47
CA LEU A 207 15.46 19.59 -13.52
C LEU A 207 14.70 19.42 -14.85
N ARG A 208 15.33 19.81 -15.96
CA ARG A 208 14.75 19.61 -17.30
C ARG A 208 14.98 18.18 -17.77
N TYR A 209 13.91 17.40 -17.73
CA TYR A 209 13.88 16.04 -18.25
C TYR A 209 13.32 16.02 -19.68
N ARG A 210 14.01 15.31 -20.58
CA ARG A 210 13.50 15.05 -21.93
C ARG A 210 13.42 13.54 -22.17
N PRO A 211 12.20 12.95 -22.14
CA PRO A 211 12.00 11.59 -22.60
C PRO A 211 12.08 11.54 -24.13
N ARG A 212 12.73 10.52 -24.66
CA ARG A 212 12.76 10.17 -26.08
C ARG A 212 12.60 8.66 -26.20
N SER A 213 11.96 8.17 -27.26
CA SER A 213 12.05 6.76 -27.64
C SER A 213 12.63 6.61 -29.05
N PHE A 214 13.22 5.44 -29.31
CA PHE A 214 13.69 5.04 -30.62
C PHE A 214 13.62 3.52 -30.78
N GLU A 215 13.54 3.05 -32.03
CA GLU A 215 13.53 1.62 -32.34
C GLU A 215 14.95 1.09 -32.54
N CYS A 216 15.29 0.00 -31.86
CA CYS A 216 16.58 -0.66 -31.97
C CYS A 216 16.66 -1.55 -33.22
N GLN A 217 17.46 -1.17 -34.21
CA GLN A 217 17.73 -1.95 -35.43
C GLN A 217 18.85 -3.00 -35.25
N GLY A 218 19.10 -3.45 -34.02
CA GLY A 218 20.22 -4.34 -33.71
C GLY A 218 19.98 -5.83 -33.98
N CYS A 219 18.72 -6.24 -34.07
CA CYS A 219 18.26 -7.58 -34.42
C CYS A 219 16.75 -7.55 -34.75
N GLU A 220 16.16 -8.70 -35.08
CA GLU A 220 14.76 -8.85 -35.47
C GLU A 220 13.74 -8.50 -34.36
N ASN A 221 14.18 -8.31 -33.12
CA ASN A 221 13.27 -7.98 -32.01
C ASN A 221 12.75 -6.53 -32.03
N LEU A 222 13.37 -5.64 -32.82
CA LEU A 222 12.94 -4.24 -33.02
C LEU A 222 12.43 -3.55 -31.75
N CYS A 223 13.19 -3.66 -30.65
CA CYS A 223 12.72 -3.18 -29.35
C CYS A 223 12.54 -1.66 -29.35
N GLU A 224 11.44 -1.16 -28.79
CA GLU A 224 11.29 0.25 -28.44
C GLU A 224 12.15 0.54 -27.20
N VAL A 225 13.14 1.40 -27.36
CA VAL A 225 14.05 1.83 -26.31
C VAL A 225 13.63 3.22 -25.85
N VAL A 226 13.36 3.36 -24.55
CA VAL A 226 13.10 4.63 -23.91
C VAL A 226 14.41 5.19 -23.36
N GLU A 227 14.67 6.45 -23.64
CA GLU A 227 15.83 7.22 -23.20
C GLU A 227 15.37 8.42 -22.37
N ILE A 228 16.03 8.65 -21.25
CA ILE A 228 15.84 9.84 -20.41
C ILE A 228 17.10 10.69 -20.48
N ASN A 229 16.96 11.91 -20.99
CA ASN A 229 17.99 12.93 -20.90
C ASN A 229 17.72 13.88 -19.73
N ILE A 230 18.77 14.16 -18.96
CA ILE A 230 18.78 15.15 -17.87
C ILE A 230 19.85 16.17 -18.22
N GLU A 231 19.46 17.44 -18.38
CA GLU A 231 20.39 18.55 -18.69
C GLU A 231 21.29 18.36 -19.92
N GLY A 232 20.86 17.50 -20.85
CA GLY A 232 21.62 17.18 -22.08
C GLY A 232 22.39 15.87 -22.02
N ASP A 233 22.48 15.23 -20.85
CA ASP A 233 23.12 13.93 -20.65
C ASP A 233 22.11 12.79 -20.62
N VAL A 234 22.43 11.70 -21.32
CA VAL A 234 21.66 10.45 -21.24
C VAL A 234 21.82 9.85 -19.85
N ALA A 235 20.77 9.95 -19.03
CA ALA A 235 20.76 9.48 -17.66
C ALA A 235 20.36 8.01 -17.52
N ALA A 236 19.44 7.53 -18.36
CA ALA A 236 19.03 6.14 -18.37
C ALA A 236 18.43 5.73 -19.71
N ARG A 237 18.51 4.43 -19.99
CA ARG A 237 17.86 3.77 -21.12
C ARG A 237 17.32 2.41 -20.69
N TRP A 238 16.14 2.04 -21.18
CA TRP A 238 15.54 0.72 -20.96
C TRP A 238 14.57 0.36 -22.09
N GLY A 239 14.08 -0.88 -22.10
CA GLY A 239 13.09 -1.37 -23.07
C GLY A 239 13.64 -2.42 -24.04
N ASP A 240 14.97 -2.61 -24.08
CA ASP A 240 15.60 -3.64 -24.90
C ASP A 240 15.60 -5.01 -24.22
N ARG A 241 15.43 -6.06 -25.02
CA ARG A 241 15.40 -7.46 -24.53
C ARG A 241 16.78 -8.04 -24.21
N CYS A 242 17.84 -7.52 -24.84
CA CYS A 242 19.18 -8.09 -24.78
C CYS A 242 20.15 -7.34 -23.86
N GLY A 243 19.73 -6.24 -23.23
CA GLY A 243 20.57 -5.42 -22.34
C GLY A 243 21.57 -4.50 -23.06
N LYS A 244 21.63 -4.50 -24.40
CA LYS A 244 22.49 -3.62 -25.21
C LYS A 244 22.38 -2.14 -24.84
N TRP A 245 21.16 -1.67 -24.52
CA TRP A 245 20.92 -0.25 -24.26
C TRP A 245 20.74 0.06 -22.78
N ASN A 246 20.79 -0.94 -21.90
CA ASN A 246 20.53 -0.75 -20.49
C ASN A 246 21.62 0.13 -19.87
N ILE A 247 21.25 1.33 -19.42
CA ILE A 247 22.14 2.27 -18.73
C ILE A 247 21.59 2.48 -17.33
N ASP A 248 22.34 2.03 -16.32
CA ASP A 248 22.07 2.35 -14.92
C ASP A 248 22.75 3.68 -14.56
N PHE A 249 21.95 4.67 -14.15
CA PHE A 249 22.45 5.97 -13.70
C PHE A 249 23.43 5.84 -12.52
N LYS A 250 23.32 4.78 -11.70
CA LYS A 250 24.23 4.51 -10.59
C LYS A 250 25.63 4.09 -11.05
N GLU A 251 25.74 3.40 -12.19
CA GLU A 251 27.05 3.05 -12.76
C GLU A 251 27.76 4.28 -13.33
N LYS A 252 27.02 5.21 -13.94
CA LYS A 252 27.57 6.50 -14.38
C LYS A 252 28.04 7.38 -13.19
N LEU A 253 27.30 7.40 -12.09
CA LEU A 253 27.65 8.17 -10.89
C LEU A 253 28.84 7.57 -10.12
N LYS A 254 29.03 6.24 -10.16
CA LYS A 254 30.24 5.60 -9.61
C LYS A 254 31.52 6.10 -10.29
N ASN A 255 31.46 6.43 -11.58
CA ASN A 255 32.63 6.84 -12.39
C ASN A 255 32.84 8.37 -12.48
N SER A 256 31.92 9.19 -11.95
CA SER A 256 32.00 10.66 -12.02
C SER A 256 32.33 11.34 -10.68
N CYS A 257 32.54 10.56 -9.61
CA CYS A 257 32.98 11.03 -8.29
C CYS A 257 34.41 10.57 -7.97
N LEU A 258 35.34 10.82 -8.89
CA LEU A 258 36.78 10.91 -8.63
C LEU A 258 37.20 12.39 -8.73
N ILE A 259 36.61 13.24 -7.88
CA ILE A 259 37.14 14.56 -7.51
C ILE A 259 36.80 14.80 -6.05
#